data_AF-A0A967JXR4-F1
#
_entry.id   AF-A0A967JXR4-F1
#
_cell.length_a   1.000
_cell.length_b   1.000
_cell.length_c   1.000
_cell.angle_alpha   90.00
_cell.angle_beta   90.00
_cell.angle_gamma   90.00
#
_symmetry.space_group_name_H-M   'P 1'
#
loop_
_entity.id
_entity.type
_entity.pdbx_description
1 polymer ?
#
loop_
_entity_poly.entity_id
_entity_poly.type
_entity_poly.pdbx_seq_one_letter_code
_entity_poly.pdbx_strand_id
1 'polypeptide(L)' 'LPDLVAGRTVPPALAPVLTGLVRARRAFLVTGGTGTGKTTVLAALLGLADADERIILVEDSGELAPRRPHVV' A
#
# COMPACT_ATOMS: atom_id res chain seq x y z
N LEU A 1 0.79 -6.07 -4.39
CA LEU A 1 1.89 -6.68 -3.59
C LEU A 1 2.64 -7.80 -4.34
N PRO A 2 1.98 -8.76 -5.02
CA PRO A 2 2.69 -9.83 -5.74
C PRO A 2 3.75 -9.33 -6.72
N ASP A 3 3.46 -8.27 -7.48
CA ASP A 3 4.40 -7.68 -8.43
C ASP A 3 5.66 -7.12 -7.77
N LEU A 4 5.54 -6.59 -6.55
CA LEU A 4 6.69 -6.08 -5.77
C LEU A 4 7.57 -7.21 -5.25
N VAL A 5 6.99 -8.38 -4.99
CA VAL A 5 7.74 -9.59 -4.63
C VAL A 5 8.46 -10.15 -5.85
N ALA A 6 7.75 -10.26 -6.99
CA ALA A 6 8.34 -10.68 -8.25
C ALA A 6 9.48 -9.76 -8.71
N GLY A 7 9.30 -8.45 -8.56
CA GLY A 7 10.30 -7.41 -8.84
C GLY A 7 11.41 -7.28 -7.78
N ARG A 8 11.42 -8.12 -6.74
CA ARG A 8 12.39 -8.13 -5.63
C ARG A 8 12.47 -6.84 -4.80
N THR A 9 11.50 -5.94 -4.94
CA THR A 9 11.34 -4.77 -4.06
C THR A 9 10.96 -5.21 -2.64
N VAL A 10 10.14 -6.26 -2.52
CA VAL A 10 9.71 -6.84 -1.24
C VAL A 10 10.21 -8.29 -1.16
N PRO A 11 11.00 -8.67 -0.15
CA PRO A 11 11.37 -10.07 0.06
C PRO A 11 10.12 -10.95 0.25
N PRO A 12 10.06 -12.17 -0.32
CA PRO A 12 8.90 -13.05 -0.16
C PRO A 12 8.49 -13.30 1.30
N ALA A 13 9.48 -13.43 2.19
CA ALA A 13 9.24 -13.63 3.63
C ALA A 13 8.54 -12.45 4.31
N LEU A 14 8.62 -11.24 3.74
CA LEU A 14 8.01 -10.04 4.31
C LEU A 14 6.57 -9.81 3.83
N ALA A 15 6.17 -10.41 2.70
CA ALA A 15 4.82 -10.30 2.17
C ALA A 15 3.70 -10.68 3.16
N PRO A 16 3.78 -11.79 3.92
CA PRO A 16 2.75 -12.13 4.92
C PRO A 16 2.72 -11.13 6.08
N VAL A 17 3.87 -10.57 6.48
CA VAL A 17 3.95 -9.56 7.54
C VAL A 17 3.24 -8.28 7.12
N LEU A 18 3.54 -7.77 5.92
CA LEU A 18 2.91 -6.57 5.37
C LEU A 18 1.40 -6.77 5.16
N THR A 19 1.00 -7.93 4.66
CA THR A 19 -0.42 -8.28 4.51
C THR A 19 -1.12 -8.28 5.86
N GLY A 20 -0.50 -8.90 6.88
CA GLY A 20 -1.02 -8.93 8.24
C GLY A 20 -1.15 -7.54 8.86
N LEU A 21 -0.19 -6.64 8.63
CA LEU A 21 -0.25 -5.25 9.10
C LEU A 21 -1.47 -4.50 8.54
N VAL A 22 -1.73 -4.63 7.23
CA VAL A 22 -2.90 -4.02 6.58
C VAL A 22 -4.19 -4.63 7.11
N ARG A 23 -4.29 -5.96 7.17
CA ARG A 23 -5.48 -6.68 7.63
C ARG A 23 -5.81 -6.44 9.10
N ALA A 24 -4.79 -6.22 9.92
CA ALA A 24 -4.95 -5.84 11.32
C ALA A 24 -5.21 -4.34 11.52
N ARG A 25 -5.34 -3.56 10.43
CA ARG A 25 -5.54 -2.10 10.43
C ARG A 25 -4.56 -1.36 11.33
N ARG A 26 -3.30 -1.78 11.31
CA ARG A 26 -2.25 -1.13 12.10
C ARG A 26 -1.80 0.13 11.39
N ALA A 27 -1.55 1.19 12.16
CA ALA A 27 -0.90 2.39 11.64
C ALA A 27 0.55 2.04 11.28
N PHE A 28 0.98 2.46 10.10
CA PHE A 28 2.36 2.29 9.63
C PHE A 28 2.76 3.47 8.75
N LEU A 29 4.06 3.63 8.55
CA LEU A 29 4.66 4.66 7.70
C LEU A 29 5.62 4.02 6.71
N VAL A 30 5.51 4.38 5.43
CA VAL A 30 6.48 4.01 4.40
C VAL A 30 7.47 5.16 4.23
N THR A 31 8.75 4.92 4.53
CA THR A 31 9.82 5.94 4.47
C THR A 31 10.90 5.59 3.44
N GLY A 32 11.75 6.56 3.09
CA GLY A 32 12.79 6.42 2.07
C GLY A 32 13.04 7.71 1.27
N GLY A 33 14.15 7.76 0.53
CA GLY A 33 14.52 8.92 -0.30
C GLY A 33 13.56 9.20 -1.46
N THR A 34 13.73 10.32 -2.13
CA THR A 34 12.98 10.65 -3.37
C THR A 34 13.24 9.60 -4.45
N GLY A 35 12.21 9.21 -5.19
CA GLY A 35 12.34 8.22 -6.29
C GLY A 35 12.54 6.76 -5.87
N THR A 36 12.49 6.44 -4.56
CA THR A 36 12.71 5.06 -4.06
C THR A 36 11.48 4.16 -4.11
N GLY A 37 10.35 4.62 -4.66
CA GLY A 37 9.14 3.81 -4.84
C GLY A 37 8.21 3.73 -3.63
N LYS A 38 8.30 4.65 -2.66
CA LYS A 38 7.40 4.72 -1.49
C LYS A 38 5.92 4.70 -1.88
N THR A 39 5.51 5.59 -2.79
CA THR A 39 4.12 5.69 -3.27
C THR A 39 3.68 4.38 -3.92
N THR A 40 4.56 3.73 -4.68
CA THR A 40 4.30 2.42 -5.31
C THR A 40 4.05 1.33 -4.27
N VAL A 41 4.87 1.28 -3.22
CA VAL A 41 4.68 0.32 -2.11
C VAL A 41 3.36 0.62 -1.39
N LEU A 42 3.09 1.89 -1.06
CA LEU A 42 1.86 2.28 -0.38
C LEU A 42 0.62 1.92 -1.22
N ALA A 43 0.62 2.20 -2.52
CA ALA A 43 -0.46 1.82 -3.43
C ALA A 43 -0.72 0.31 -3.43
N ALA A 44 0.36 -0.49 -3.47
CA ALA A 44 0.26 -1.94 -3.46
C ALA A 44 -0.28 -2.50 -2.13
N LEU A 45 -0.05 -1.82 -1.01
CA LEU A 45 -0.58 -2.17 0.31
C LEU A 45 -2.04 -1.71 0.47
N LEU A 46 -2.39 -0.51 -0.01
CA LEU A 46 -3.77 -0.02 -0.03
C LEU A 46 -4.69 -0.96 -0.81
N GLY A 47 -4.18 -1.57 -1.90
CA GLY A 47 -4.91 -2.59 -2.66
C GLY A 47 -5.24 -3.86 -1.86
N LEU A 48 -4.63 -4.09 -0.69
CA LEU A 48 -4.91 -5.26 0.16
C LEU A 48 -6.06 -5.04 1.15
N ALA A 49 -6.47 -3.80 1.40
CA ALA A 49 -7.62 -3.49 2.26
C ALA A 49 -8.91 -4.12 1.70
N ASP A 50 -9.93 -4.29 2.55
CA ASP A 50 -11.19 -4.91 2.15
C ASP A 50 -12.12 -3.95 1.39
N ALA A 51 -13.02 -4.48 0.56
CA ALA A 51 -13.83 -3.66 -0.34
C ALA A 51 -14.83 -2.74 0.37
N ASP A 52 -15.24 -3.12 1.59
CA ASP A 52 -16.11 -2.38 2.49
C ASP A 52 -15.35 -1.33 3.34
N GLU A 53 -14.01 -1.38 3.33
CA GLU A 53 -13.21 -0.38 4.02
C GLU A 53 -13.19 0.95 3.26
N ARG A 54 -13.60 2.02 3.94
CA ARG A 54 -13.51 3.39 3.44
C ARG A 54 -12.09 3.92 3.60
N ILE A 55 -11.54 4.47 2.52
CA ILE A 55 -10.20 5.07 2.50
C ILE A 55 -10.33 6.56 2.25
N ILE A 56 -9.68 7.36 3.09
CA ILE A 56 -9.53 8.80 2.91
C ILE A 56 -8.10 9.05 2.47
N LEU A 57 -7.90 9.66 1.31
CA LEU A 57 -6.58 10.05 0.83
C LEU A 57 -6.40 11.55 0.96
N VAL A 58 -5.25 11.94 1.50
CA VAL A 58 -4.85 13.35 1.61
C VAL A 58 -3.51 13.48 0.90
N GLU A 59 -3.54 14.04 -0.30
CA GLU A 59 -2.38 14.22 -1.16
C GLU A 59 -2.40 15.62 -1.78
N ASP A 60 -1.22 16.16 -2.08
CA ASP A 60 -1.08 17.45 -2.76
C ASP A 60 -1.21 17.30 -4.30
N SER A 61 -0.72 16.18 -4.86
CA SER A 61 -0.65 15.91 -6.32
C SER A 61 -1.52 14.75 -6.82
N GLY A 62 -2.24 14.03 -5.96
CA GLY A 62 -3.16 12.95 -6.33
C GLY A 62 -2.50 11.77 -7.06
N GLU A 63 -1.41 11.22 -6.52
CA GLU A 63 -0.66 10.12 -7.14
C GLU A 63 -1.34 8.76 -6.95
N LEU A 64 -2.16 8.60 -5.91
CA LEU A 64 -2.81 7.34 -5.57
C LEU A 64 -4.22 7.26 -6.14
N ALA A 65 -4.50 6.20 -6.91
CA ALA A 65 -5.81 5.92 -7.49
C ALA A 65 -6.30 4.49 -7.16
N PRO A 66 -6.58 4.17 -5.89
CA PRO A 66 -7.12 2.87 -5.51
C PRO A 66 -8.51 2.65 -6.12
N ARG A 67 -8.69 1.54 -6.86
CA ARG A 67 -9.96 1.18 -7.50
C ARG A 67 -10.93 0.58 -6.49
N ARG A 68 -11.62 1.43 -5.73
CA ARG A 68 -12.61 1.05 -4.71
C ARG A 68 -13.84 1.96 -4.80
N PRO A 69 -15.03 1.46 -4.42
CA PRO A 69 -16.26 2.25 -4.44
C PRO A 69 -16.30 3.36 -3.37
N HIS A 70 -15.44 3.29 -2.34
CA HIS A 70 -15.49 4.17 -1.15
C HIS A 70 -14.17 4.89 -0.89
N VAL A 71 -13.57 5.46 -1.94
CA VAL A 71 -12.37 6.32 -1.84
C VAL A 71 -12.79 7.78 -1.94
N VAL A 72 -12.32 8.59 -0.98
CA VAL A 72 -12.55 10.04 -0.91
C VAL A 72 -11.21 10.76 -0.86
#